data_AF-A0A952SZS7-F1
#
_entry.id   AF-A0A952SZS7-F1
#
_cell.length_a   1.000
_cell.length_b   1.000
_cell.length_c   1.000
_cell.angle_alpha   90.00
_cell.angle_beta   90.00
_cell.angle_gamma   90.00
#
_symmetry.space_group_name_H-M   'P 1'
#
loop_
_entity.id
_entity.type
_entity.pdbx_description
1 polymer ?
#
loop_
_entity_poly.entity_id
_entity_poly.type
_entity_poly.pdbx_seq_one_letter_code
_entity_poly.pdbx_strand_id
1 'polypeptide(L)'
;MGPTKVIVKGQALYEALGGKFIKDGFTNRQEVEAYVNHHYLVLPVVDKQGRPWLLDGKPVYCLRGTQYETMNDERVHLTRCPDCGGMGIRTDEFAVESECIHCTACGHEFDARLEMMET
;
A
#
# COMPACT_ATOMS: atom_id res chain seq x y z
N MET A 1 9.17 4.32 -17.08
CA MET A 1 9.04 3.08 -16.30
C MET A 1 9.34 3.40 -14.85
N GLY A 2 8.43 3.05 -13.95
CA GLY A 2 8.68 3.08 -12.50
C GLY A 2 9.46 1.85 -12.03
N PRO A 3 9.77 1.73 -10.73
CA PRO A 3 10.40 0.54 -10.16
C PRO A 3 9.52 -0.70 -10.37
N THR A 4 10.16 -1.86 -10.43
CA THR A 4 9.44 -3.14 -10.58
C THR A 4 8.65 -3.43 -9.31
N LYS A 5 7.33 -3.60 -9.44
CA LYS A 5 6.45 -3.98 -8.35
C LYS A 5 6.72 -5.43 -7.98
N VAL A 6 6.98 -5.69 -6.70
CA VAL A 6 7.30 -7.03 -6.19
C VAL A 6 6.31 -7.49 -5.13
N ILE A 7 6.30 -8.79 -4.87
CA ILE A 7 5.60 -9.42 -3.75
C ILE A 7 6.55 -10.35 -3.00
N VAL A 8 6.33 -10.47 -1.70
CA VAL A 8 7.07 -11.38 -0.82
C VAL A 8 6.25 -12.66 -0.66
N LYS A 9 6.85 -13.82 -0.92
CA LYS A 9 6.28 -15.14 -0.63
C LYS A 9 7.28 -15.92 0.19
N GLY A 10 6.99 -16.12 1.48
CA GLY A 10 7.95 -16.70 2.43
C GLY A 10 9.22 -15.85 2.51
N GLN A 11 10.37 -16.45 2.21
CA GLN A 11 11.70 -15.81 2.22
C GLN A 11 12.18 -15.43 0.81
N ALA A 12 11.26 -15.25 -0.14
CA ALA A 12 11.56 -14.96 -1.54
C ALA A 12 10.76 -13.78 -2.11
N LEU A 13 11.37 -13.10 -3.08
CA LEU A 13 10.81 -12.00 -3.86
C LEU A 13 10.49 -12.46 -5.28
N TYR A 14 9.32 -12.01 -5.75
CA TYR A 14 8.82 -12.24 -7.09
C TYR A 14 8.30 -10.93 -7.68
N GLU A 15 8.39 -10.79 -9.00
CA GLU A 15 7.69 -9.75 -9.73
C GLU A 15 6.17 -9.92 -9.55
N ALA A 16 5.47 -8.82 -9.25
CA ALA A 16 4.05 -8.86 -8.89
C ALA A 16 3.14 -9.24 -10.06
N LEU A 17 3.42 -8.73 -11.27
CA LEU A 17 2.57 -8.94 -12.45
C LEU A 17 2.81 -10.32 -13.08
N GLY A 18 4.07 -10.63 -13.39
CA GLY A 18 4.45 -11.86 -14.10
C GLY A 18 4.79 -13.04 -13.19
N GLY A 19 4.94 -12.84 -11.88
CA GLY A 19 5.35 -13.89 -10.95
C GLY A 19 6.79 -14.35 -11.14
N LYS A 20 7.61 -13.62 -11.91
CA LYS A 20 9.01 -13.95 -12.16
C LYS A 20 9.80 -13.98 -10.86
N PHE A 21 10.54 -15.05 -10.62
CA PHE A 21 11.46 -15.12 -9.48
C PHE A 21 12.54 -14.04 -9.56
N ILE A 22 12.81 -13.37 -8.44
CA ILE A 22 13.85 -12.34 -8.34
C ILE A 22 14.99 -12.84 -7.46
N LYS A 23 14.68 -13.20 -6.21
CA LYS A 23 15.66 -13.59 -5.20
C LYS A 23 15.02 -14.31 -4.03
N ASP A 24 15.73 -15.25 -3.41
CA ASP A 24 15.40 -15.87 -2.14
C ASP A 24 16.54 -15.76 -1.12
N GLY A 25 16.37 -16.48 -0.01
CA GLY A 25 17.36 -16.59 1.07
C GLY A 25 17.33 -15.42 2.03
N PHE A 26 16.23 -14.64 2.07
CA PHE A 26 16.08 -13.56 3.04
C PHE A 26 15.79 -14.14 4.43
N THR A 27 16.57 -13.75 5.42
CA THR A 27 16.41 -14.21 6.81
C THR A 27 15.24 -13.53 7.50
N ASN A 28 14.99 -12.26 7.16
CA ASN A 28 13.98 -11.41 7.80
C ASN A 28 13.48 -10.30 6.86
N ARG A 29 12.48 -9.54 7.34
CA ARG A 29 11.88 -8.43 6.60
C ARG A 29 12.86 -7.29 6.33
N GLN A 30 13.78 -7.00 7.25
CA GLN A 30 14.75 -5.92 7.09
C GLN A 30 15.70 -6.20 5.92
N GLU A 31 16.12 -7.44 5.72
CA GLU A 31 16.94 -7.83 4.57
C GLU A 31 16.19 -7.67 3.25
N VAL A 32 14.89 -7.98 3.22
CA VAL A 32 14.03 -7.74 2.05
C VAL A 32 13.98 -6.25 1.73
N GLU A 33 13.74 -5.41 2.74
CA GLU A 33 13.65 -3.95 2.57
C GLU A 33 14.99 -3.35 2.13
N ALA A 34 16.10 -3.79 2.75
CA ALA A 34 17.43 -3.38 2.34
C ALA A 34 17.69 -3.77 0.88
N TYR A 35 17.38 -5.00 0.47
CA TYR A 35 17.55 -5.43 -0.91
C TYR A 35 16.71 -4.57 -1.87
N VAL A 36 15.43 -4.38 -1.57
CA VAL A 36 14.52 -3.57 -2.39
C VAL A 36 15.01 -2.13 -2.51
N ASN A 37 15.47 -1.50 -1.43
CA ASN A 37 15.96 -0.11 -1.44
C ASN A 37 17.25 0.08 -2.27
N HIS A 38 18.04 -0.97 -2.47
CA HIS A 38 19.25 -0.93 -3.30
C HIS A 38 19.01 -1.38 -4.74
N HIS A 39 17.80 -1.83 -5.07
CA HIS A 39 17.42 -2.26 -6.42
C HIS A 39 16.26 -1.40 -6.91
N TYR A 40 16.01 -1.37 -8.22
CA TYR A 40 14.89 -0.60 -8.78
C TYR A 40 13.56 -1.36 -8.60
N LEU A 41 13.22 -1.67 -7.35
CA LEU A 41 12.08 -2.49 -6.91
C LEU A 41 11.19 -1.71 -5.93
N VAL A 42 9.93 -2.11 -5.77
CA VAL A 42 9.03 -1.56 -4.75
C VAL A 42 8.15 -2.64 -4.10
N LEU A 43 8.02 -2.55 -2.78
CA LEU A 43 7.18 -3.44 -1.98
C LEU A 43 5.74 -2.92 -1.88
N PRO A 44 4.77 -3.81 -1.63
CA PRO A 44 3.41 -3.40 -1.29
C PRO A 44 3.41 -2.52 -0.04
N VAL A 45 2.46 -1.59 0.00
CA VAL A 45 2.16 -0.81 1.20
C VAL A 45 1.65 -1.76 2.27
N VAL A 46 2.14 -1.57 3.50
CA VAL A 46 1.67 -2.33 4.68
C VAL A 46 1.05 -1.42 5.73
N ASP A 47 0.19 -1.99 6.57
CA ASP A 47 -0.30 -1.38 7.79
C ASP A 47 0.75 -1.42 8.93
N LYS A 48 0.42 -0.86 10.11
CA LYS A 48 1.33 -0.86 11.27
C LYS A 48 1.64 -2.26 11.81
N GLN A 49 0.84 -3.27 11.45
CA GLN A 49 1.05 -4.67 11.81
C GLN A 49 1.84 -5.44 10.73
N GLY A 50 2.26 -4.76 9.64
CA GLY A 50 2.98 -5.37 8.54
C GLY A 50 2.09 -6.11 7.53
N ARG A 51 0.76 -5.99 7.63
CA ARG A 51 -0.17 -6.63 6.69
C ARG A 51 -0.28 -5.80 5.41
N PRO A 52 -0.17 -6.41 4.22
CA PRO A 52 -0.25 -5.68 2.96
C PRO A 52 -1.64 -5.09 2.73
N TRP A 53 -1.68 -3.93 2.11
CA TRP A 53 -2.91 -3.36 1.58
C TRP A 53 -3.36 -4.15 0.36
N LEU A 54 -4.62 -4.57 0.36
CA LEU A 54 -5.22 -5.35 -0.70
C LEU A 54 -6.47 -4.64 -1.24
N LEU A 55 -6.40 -4.17 -2.48
CA LEU A 55 -7.56 -3.67 -3.23
C LEU A 55 -8.00 -4.77 -4.19
N ASP A 56 -9.24 -5.23 -4.09
CA ASP A 56 -9.77 -6.38 -4.84
C ASP A 56 -8.86 -7.63 -4.73
N GLY A 57 -8.31 -7.86 -3.54
CA GLY A 57 -7.39 -8.96 -3.26
C GLY A 57 -5.98 -8.80 -3.84
N LYS A 58 -5.67 -7.66 -4.48
CA LYS A 58 -4.38 -7.37 -5.12
C LYS A 58 -3.58 -6.33 -4.35
N PRO A 59 -2.24 -6.44 -4.30
CA PRO A 59 -1.40 -5.51 -3.55
C PRO A 59 -1.43 -4.08 -4.13
N VAL A 60 -1.36 -3.11 -3.24
CA VAL A 60 -1.24 -1.67 -3.54
C VAL A 60 0.19 -1.20 -3.28
N TYR A 61 0.69 -0.29 -4.11
CA TYR A 61 2.05 0.26 -4.05
C TYR A 61 2.00 1.78 -3.85
N CYS A 62 3.07 2.36 -3.29
CA CYS A 62 3.26 3.80 -3.20
C CYS A 62 4.59 4.18 -3.86
N LEU A 63 4.54 4.89 -4.99
CA LEU A 63 5.75 5.31 -5.72
C LEU A 63 6.14 6.77 -5.44
N ARG A 64 5.19 7.60 -5.02
CA ARG A 64 5.38 9.06 -4.93
C ARG A 64 4.74 9.65 -3.67
N GLY A 65 5.24 9.23 -2.52
CA GLY A 65 4.84 9.76 -1.21
C GLY A 65 3.42 9.37 -0.79
N THR A 66 2.42 10.04 -1.36
CA THR A 66 0.99 9.85 -1.06
C THR A 66 0.19 9.28 -2.23
N GLN A 67 0.82 9.10 -3.39
CA GLN A 67 0.16 8.52 -4.57
C GLN A 67 0.27 6.99 -4.57
N TYR A 68 -0.88 6.35 -4.41
CA TYR A 68 -1.02 4.91 -4.44
C TYR A 68 -1.39 4.40 -5.84
N GLU A 69 -0.91 3.21 -6.17
CA GLU A 69 -1.08 2.59 -7.48
C GLU A 69 -1.35 1.08 -7.38
N THR A 70 -2.11 0.54 -8.34
CA THR A 70 -2.29 -0.91 -8.54
C THR A 70 -1.05 -1.55 -9.15
N MET A 71 -1.05 -2.88 -9.30
CA MET A 71 0.00 -3.61 -10.03
C MET A 71 0.15 -3.15 -11.49
N ASN A 72 -0.89 -2.57 -12.10
CA ASN A 72 -0.91 -2.13 -13.50
C ASN A 72 -0.60 -0.62 -13.66
N ASP A 73 0.00 0.00 -12.65
CA ASP A 73 0.32 1.45 -12.64
C ASP A 73 -0.92 2.37 -12.66
N GLU A 74 -2.12 1.83 -12.37
CA GLU A 74 -3.35 2.62 -12.25
C GLU A 74 -3.35 3.35 -10.91
N ARG A 75 -3.57 4.67 -10.94
CA ARG A 75 -3.66 5.49 -9.73
C ARG A 75 -4.97 5.21 -9.01
N VAL A 76 -4.90 5.06 -7.70
CA VAL A 76 -6.06 4.81 -6.85
C VAL A 76 -6.14 5.85 -5.73
N HIS A 77 -7.35 6.33 -5.46
CA HIS A 77 -7.62 7.31 -4.42
C HIS A 77 -7.84 6.59 -3.08
N LEU A 78 -6.72 6.25 -2.44
CA LEU A 78 -6.68 5.60 -1.13
C LEU A 78 -6.00 6.53 -0.12
N THR A 79 -6.36 6.38 1.15
CA THR A 79 -5.74 7.13 2.25
C THR A 79 -5.23 6.16 3.31
N ARG A 80 -4.17 6.54 4.01
CA ARG A 80 -3.67 5.76 5.15
C ARG A 80 -4.50 6.09 6.39
N CYS A 81 -5.05 5.06 7.03
CA CYS A 81 -5.74 5.22 8.31
C CYS A 81 -4.75 5.72 9.39
N PRO A 82 -5.08 6.80 10.11
CA PRO A 82 -4.18 7.36 11.14
C PRO A 82 -3.95 6.38 12.30
N ASP A 83 -4.97 5.58 12.64
CA ASP A 83 -4.94 4.67 13.78
C ASP A 83 -4.10 3.43 13.52
N CYS A 84 -4.48 2.62 12.53
CA CYS A 84 -3.85 1.32 12.29
C CYS A 84 -2.86 1.33 11.11
N GLY A 85 -2.79 2.42 10.35
CA GLY A 85 -2.01 2.49 9.11
C GLY A 85 -2.59 1.66 7.95
N GLY A 86 -3.78 1.08 8.12
CA GLY A 86 -4.48 0.30 7.11
C GLY A 86 -5.05 1.15 5.97
N MET A 87 -5.59 0.48 4.96
CA MET A 87 -6.13 1.11 3.76
C MET A 87 -7.50 1.72 4.04
N GLY A 88 -7.61 3.04 3.89
CA GLY A 88 -8.84 3.81 3.89
C GLY A 88 -9.39 3.96 2.48
N ILE A 89 -10.65 3.61 2.29
CA ILE A 89 -11.40 3.74 1.04
C ILE A 89 -12.51 4.76 1.24
N ARG A 90 -12.74 5.61 0.25
CA ARG A 90 -13.92 6.48 0.21
C ARG A 90 -15.13 5.67 -0.19
N THR A 91 -16.12 5.62 0.68
CA THR A 91 -17.41 4.98 0.39
C THR A 91 -18.38 6.10 0.05
N ASP A 92 -18.34 6.61 -1.19
CA ASP A 92 -19.52 7.19 -1.85
C ASP A 92 -19.19 7.69 -3.25
N GLU A 93 -19.80 7.05 -4.24
CA GLU A 93 -20.24 7.73 -5.44
C GLU A 93 -21.58 8.40 -5.09
N PHE A 94 -21.69 9.74 -5.21
CA PHE A 94 -22.93 10.53 -5.29
C PHE A 94 -23.53 11.27 -4.06
N ALA A 95 -22.93 11.31 -2.87
CA ALA A 95 -23.44 12.17 -1.78
C ALA A 95 -22.48 13.34 -1.46
N VAL A 96 -22.91 14.56 -1.77
CA VAL A 96 -22.08 15.80 -1.80
C VAL A 96 -21.74 16.34 -0.40
N GLU A 97 -22.07 15.65 0.69
CA GLU A 97 -22.01 16.25 2.04
C GLU A 97 -21.25 15.44 3.11
N SER A 98 -20.64 14.29 2.79
CA SER A 98 -19.74 13.60 3.73
C SER A 98 -18.69 12.76 3.01
N GLU A 99 -17.46 13.27 2.88
CA GLU A 99 -16.31 12.51 2.35
C GLU A 99 -15.75 11.54 3.42
N CYS A 100 -16.61 10.66 3.96
CA CYS A 100 -16.21 9.72 5.00
C CYS A 100 -15.27 8.64 4.41
N ILE A 101 -14.07 8.52 4.97
CA ILE A 101 -13.12 7.47 4.63
C ILE A 101 -13.27 6.35 5.66
N HIS A 102 -13.47 5.13 5.18
CA HIS A 102 -13.56 3.95 6.02
C HIS A 102 -12.29 3.10 5.92
N CYS A 103 -11.68 2.77 7.05
CA CYS A 103 -10.56 1.85 7.08
C CYS A 103 -11.00 0.39 6.95
N THR A 104 -10.57 -0.27 5.87
CA THR A 104 -10.84 -1.70 5.61
C THR A 104 -10.21 -2.66 6.63
N ALA A 105 -9.30 -2.18 7.48
CA ALA A 105 -8.57 -3.02 8.44
C ALA A 105 -9.08 -2.92 9.89
N CYS A 106 -9.49 -1.73 10.35
CA CYS A 106 -9.97 -1.51 11.73
C CYS A 106 -11.39 -0.94 11.81
N GLY A 107 -12.00 -0.58 10.68
CA GLY A 107 -13.34 0.00 10.64
C GLY A 107 -13.42 1.47 11.02
N HIS A 108 -12.31 2.12 11.38
CA HIS A 108 -12.29 3.54 11.73
C HIS A 108 -12.78 4.39 10.55
N GLU A 109 -13.73 5.28 10.84
CA GLU A 109 -14.28 6.29 9.93
C GLU A 109 -13.66 7.67 10.21
N PHE A 110 -13.06 8.30 9.20
CA PHE A 110 -12.34 9.57 9.36
C PHE A 110 -12.52 10.48 8.15
N ASP A 111 -12.45 11.79 8.38
CA ASP A 111 -12.58 12.81 7.34
C ASP A 111 -11.21 13.09 6.70
N ALA A 112 -11.17 13.17 5.37
CA ALA A 112 -9.99 13.55 4.60
C ALA A 112 -9.50 14.98 4.89
N ARG A 113 -10.36 15.84 5.46
CA ARG A 113 -10.12 17.27 5.70
C ARG A 113 -9.42 17.58 7.03
N LEU A 114 -9.26 16.58 7.91
CA LEU A 114 -8.79 16.79 9.29
C LEU A 114 -7.26 16.77 9.48
N GLU A 115 -6.45 16.87 8.41
CA GLU A 115 -4.99 17.14 8.53
C GLU A 115 -4.63 18.65 8.36
N MET A 116 -5.50 19.59 8.77
CA MET A 116 -5.20 21.04 8.76
C MET A 116 -5.41 21.78 10.11
N MET A 117 -5.42 21.07 11.22
CA MET A 117 -5.10 21.61 12.55
C MET A 117 -4.36 20.46 13.24
N GLU A 118 -3.12 20.60 13.70
CA GLU A 118 -2.80 21.31 14.93
C GLU A 118 -1.30 21.73 14.99
N THR A 119 -1.09 22.97 15.46
CA THR A 119 0.12 23.61 16.05
C THR A 119 1.30 24.01 15.18
#